data_AF-A0A554VRA2-F1
#
_entry.id   AF-A0A554VRA2-F1
#
_cell.length_a   1.000
_cell.length_b   1.000
_cell.length_c   1.000
_cell.angle_alpha   90.00
_cell.angle_beta   90.00
_cell.angle_gamma   90.00
#
_symmetry.space_group_name_H-M   'P 1'
#
loop_
_entity.id
_entity.type
_entity.pdbx_description
1 polymer ?
#
loop_
_entity_poly.entity_id
_entity_poly.type
_entity_poly.pdbx_seq_one_letter_code
_entity_poly.pdbx_strand_id
1 'polypeptide(L)'
;MKILVNFSRIFVAALFLFSGFIKLNDPLGFSYKLQEYFGEGVLNLEFLIPFALLIAVFLVIFEVILGITLLLGYLPKFTVWSLLLMIVFFTFLTFYSAYFNKVTDCGCFGDALPLTPWESFTKDVILLVLVLVLFFGRKYITPIHPLAIHKWVVFGSFTACLAFAYYVLMHMPAFDFRAYKVGVNIQEGMAVPDDAPKAEFAYHWKFNVNGQEKIVTTSGDYPKVDGEFIEVETETVDEGYEPPIHDFAIEKNDIDYTVEFLERENLILIVTYNLSKSEAEGFNAVRDITNKAISQGYEVIGLTASTPKDISQAKQQYDLNFDFYTTDETALKTILRSNPGIVKLKKGTIVEKLHWNDAEKLTLEKVDPPKPKVNRELKAQLDSIINLGPKSEDGSLQHDISWEQRKEIDSTQLVYVEEVFKKYGYPGKTLVGDSPTNVIALHVIMNSNKFEEYYPLIKAAGEKGEFGSDYAAMAEDLHLVKQGAAQTYGTYIETIDQKEGKPISLIWPIKDPESVNQRRKNAGLSETIEEYCQRILGVPYKLYTLEEVEGLIEKNK
;
A
#
# COMPACT_ATOMS: atom_id res chain seq x y z
N MET A 1 3.51 -0.64 -59.01
CA MET A 1 2.37 -1.36 -58.39
C MET A 1 2.78 -2.72 -57.78
N LYS A 2 3.31 -3.70 -58.53
CA LYS A 2 3.67 -5.03 -57.97
C LYS A 2 4.69 -4.97 -56.82
N ILE A 3 5.75 -4.17 -56.97
CA ILE A 3 6.78 -3.97 -55.92
C ILE A 3 6.15 -3.35 -54.67
N LEU A 4 5.37 -2.29 -54.86
CA LEU A 4 4.68 -1.59 -53.77
C LEU A 4 3.72 -2.52 -53.02
N VAL A 5 2.92 -3.33 -53.71
CA VAL A 5 2.02 -4.31 -53.09
C VAL A 5 2.79 -5.38 -52.31
N ASN A 6 3.91 -5.87 -52.83
CA ASN A 6 4.73 -6.85 -52.12
C ASN A 6 5.39 -6.26 -50.88
N PHE A 7 5.89 -5.02 -50.95
CA PHE A 7 6.40 -4.29 -49.81
C PHE A 7 5.31 -4.10 -48.75
N SER A 8 4.16 -3.52 -49.12
CA SER A 8 3.02 -3.32 -48.24
C SER A 8 2.55 -4.64 -47.62
N ARG A 9 2.55 -5.74 -48.40
CA ARG A 9 2.15 -7.07 -47.92
C ARG A 9 3.05 -7.56 -46.81
N ILE A 10 4.37 -7.52 -47.02
CA ILE A 10 5.35 -7.99 -46.03
C ILE A 10 5.31 -7.10 -44.80
N PHE A 11 5.30 -5.78 -44.99
CA PHE A 11 5.33 -4.82 -43.90
C PHE A 11 4.06 -4.89 -43.03
N VAL A 12 2.87 -4.85 -43.65
CA VAL A 12 1.59 -4.97 -42.93
C VAL A 12 1.47 -6.34 -42.26
N ALA A 13 1.86 -7.44 -42.93
CA ALA A 13 1.84 -8.76 -42.31
C ALA A 13 2.76 -8.85 -41.10
N ALA A 14 3.99 -8.32 -41.19
CA ALA A 14 4.94 -8.32 -40.08
C ALA A 14 4.42 -7.51 -38.89
N LEU A 15 3.85 -6.33 -39.12
CA LEU A 15 3.27 -5.50 -38.05
C LEU A 15 2.07 -6.17 -37.37
N PHE A 16 1.15 -6.76 -38.13
CA PHE A 16 -0.02 -7.45 -37.57
C PHE A 16 0.39 -8.73 -36.83
N LEU A 17 1.41 -9.45 -37.31
CA LEU A 17 1.95 -10.60 -36.59
C LEU A 17 2.61 -10.19 -35.28
N PHE A 18 3.40 -9.12 -35.28
CA PHE A 18 4.05 -8.62 -34.09
C PHE A 18 3.03 -8.07 -33.08
N SER A 19 2.16 -7.15 -33.49
CA SER A 19 1.08 -6.58 -32.67
C SER A 19 0.15 -7.67 -32.12
N GLY A 20 -0.32 -8.57 -33.00
CA GLY A 20 -1.16 -9.69 -32.61
C GLY A 20 -0.47 -10.64 -31.63
N PHE A 21 0.82 -10.94 -31.81
CA PHE A 21 1.56 -11.79 -30.87
C PHE A 21 1.71 -11.14 -29.49
N ILE A 22 2.03 -9.84 -29.43
CA ILE A 22 2.16 -9.14 -28.14
C ILE A 22 0.83 -9.13 -27.39
N LYS A 23 -0.29 -8.83 -28.07
CA LYS A 23 -1.62 -8.91 -27.45
C LYS A 23 -2.03 -10.34 -27.10
N LEU A 24 -1.54 -11.35 -27.84
CA LEU A 24 -1.84 -12.76 -27.56
C LEU A 24 -1.10 -13.26 -26.34
N ASN A 25 0.07 -12.68 -26.04
CA ASN A 25 0.80 -12.93 -24.80
C ASN A 25 0.09 -12.33 -23.57
N ASP A 26 -0.72 -11.28 -23.74
CA ASP A 26 -1.53 -10.67 -22.67
C ASP A 26 -2.94 -10.25 -23.14
N PRO A 27 -3.83 -11.22 -23.41
CA PRO A 27 -5.19 -10.94 -23.87
C PRO A 27 -6.06 -10.32 -22.77
N LEU A 28 -5.71 -10.56 -21.49
CA LEU A 28 -6.40 -9.97 -20.35
C LEU A 28 -6.13 -8.45 -20.27
N GLY A 29 -4.87 -8.04 -20.42
CA GLY A 29 -4.51 -6.62 -20.52
C GLY A 29 -5.22 -5.92 -21.67
N PHE A 30 -5.25 -6.53 -22.86
CA PHE A 30 -6.00 -5.99 -24.00
C PHE A 30 -7.51 -5.90 -23.72
N SER A 31 -8.07 -6.85 -22.96
CA SER A 31 -9.49 -6.81 -22.57
C SER A 31 -9.82 -5.62 -21.68
N TYR A 32 -8.91 -5.19 -20.79
CA TYR A 32 -9.12 -3.99 -19.96
C TYR A 32 -9.20 -2.72 -20.83
N LYS A 33 -8.35 -2.62 -21.85
CA LYS A 33 -8.43 -1.52 -22.84
C LYS A 33 -9.76 -1.51 -23.59
N LEU A 34 -10.28 -2.68 -23.98
CA LEU A 34 -11.62 -2.76 -24.56
C LEU A 34 -12.72 -2.32 -23.59
N GLN A 35 -12.60 -2.64 -22.31
CA GLN A 35 -13.55 -2.17 -21.29
C GLN A 35 -13.53 -0.64 -21.15
N GLU A 36 -12.36 -0.02 -21.17
CA GLU A 36 -12.21 1.45 -21.17
C GLU A 36 -12.92 2.06 -22.40
N TYR A 37 -12.73 1.50 -23.60
CA TYR A 37 -13.44 1.96 -24.80
C TYR A 37 -14.96 1.73 -24.75
N PHE A 38 -15.42 0.66 -24.10
CA PHE A 38 -16.85 0.37 -23.98
C PHE A 38 -17.55 1.17 -22.88
N GLY A 39 -16.81 1.81 -21.97
CA GLY A 39 -17.37 2.59 -20.88
C GLY A 39 -18.16 3.83 -21.34
N GLU A 40 -18.96 4.37 -20.43
CA GLU A 40 -19.80 5.57 -20.63
C GLU A 40 -19.01 6.76 -21.22
N GLY A 41 -17.76 6.94 -20.78
CA GLY A 41 -16.91 8.06 -21.17
C GLY A 41 -16.36 8.03 -22.61
N VAL A 42 -16.56 6.94 -23.37
CA VAL A 42 -16.03 6.77 -24.73
C VAL A 42 -17.11 6.38 -25.73
N LEU A 43 -17.48 5.09 -25.81
CA LEU A 43 -18.51 4.60 -26.73
C LEU A 43 -19.88 4.39 -26.07
N ASN A 44 -19.93 4.34 -24.74
CA ASN A 44 -21.13 4.05 -23.96
C ASN A 44 -21.81 2.73 -24.39
N LEU A 45 -21.01 1.68 -24.53
CA LEU A 45 -21.42 0.31 -24.93
C LEU A 45 -21.21 -0.67 -23.77
N GLU A 46 -21.62 -0.31 -22.56
CA GLU A 46 -21.31 -1.07 -21.33
C GLU A 46 -21.81 -2.52 -21.37
N PHE A 47 -22.85 -2.82 -22.16
CA PHE A 47 -23.32 -4.18 -22.37
C PHE A 47 -22.27 -5.12 -23.00
N LEU A 48 -21.21 -4.58 -23.62
CA LEU A 48 -20.09 -5.34 -24.17
C LEU A 48 -18.99 -5.61 -23.13
N ILE A 49 -18.96 -4.91 -21.99
CA ILE A 49 -17.93 -5.08 -20.94
C ILE A 49 -17.84 -6.52 -20.44
N PRO A 50 -18.94 -7.24 -20.17
CA PRO A 50 -18.88 -8.65 -19.75
C PRO A 50 -18.27 -9.58 -20.82
N PHE A 51 -18.33 -9.18 -22.10
CA PHE A 51 -17.79 -9.95 -23.22
C PHE A 51 -16.40 -9.48 -23.65
N ALA A 52 -15.83 -8.46 -22.99
CA ALA A 52 -14.58 -7.83 -23.43
C ALA A 52 -13.40 -8.83 -23.53
N LEU A 53 -13.28 -9.78 -22.59
CA LEU A 53 -12.25 -10.81 -22.64
C LEU A 53 -12.42 -11.75 -23.85
N LEU A 54 -13.66 -12.19 -24.11
CA LEU A 54 -13.97 -13.03 -25.26
C LEU A 54 -13.68 -12.30 -26.59
N ILE A 55 -14.06 -11.03 -26.67
CA ILE A 55 -13.79 -10.17 -27.83
C ILE A 55 -12.28 -9.95 -28.00
N ALA A 56 -11.55 -9.68 -26.92
CA ALA A 56 -10.09 -9.53 -26.94
C ALA A 56 -9.40 -10.76 -27.52
N VAL A 57 -9.68 -11.95 -26.97
CA VAL A 57 -9.10 -13.21 -27.46
C VAL A 57 -9.44 -13.43 -28.94
N PHE A 58 -10.70 -13.20 -29.34
CA PHE A 58 -11.10 -13.33 -30.74
C PHE A 58 -10.35 -12.37 -31.66
N LEU A 59 -10.33 -11.07 -31.35
CA LEU A 59 -9.70 -10.04 -32.17
C LEU A 59 -8.20 -10.27 -32.34
N VAL A 60 -7.52 -10.65 -31.27
CA VAL A 60 -6.08 -10.87 -31.26
C VAL A 60 -5.71 -12.11 -32.08
N ILE A 61 -6.42 -13.22 -31.92
CA ILE A 61 -6.22 -14.42 -32.75
C ILE A 61 -6.53 -14.08 -34.21
N PHE A 62 -7.60 -13.33 -34.46
CA PHE A 62 -7.97 -12.90 -35.80
C PHE A 62 -6.89 -12.03 -36.44
N GLU A 63 -6.28 -11.12 -35.69
CA GLU A 63 -5.16 -10.28 -36.14
C GLU A 63 -3.95 -11.11 -36.57
N VAL A 64 -3.52 -12.07 -35.74
CA VAL A 64 -2.42 -13.00 -36.08
C VAL A 64 -2.76 -13.81 -37.33
N ILE A 65 -3.98 -14.35 -37.42
CA ILE A 65 -4.40 -15.13 -38.59
C ILE A 65 -4.43 -14.28 -39.85
N LEU A 66 -4.91 -13.03 -39.80
CA LEU A 66 -4.87 -12.11 -40.94
C LEU A 66 -3.44 -11.78 -41.37
N GLY A 67 -2.52 -11.60 -40.41
CA GLY A 67 -1.08 -11.45 -40.70
C GLY A 67 -0.51 -12.66 -41.46
N ILE A 68 -0.82 -13.88 -41.00
CA ILE A 68 -0.39 -15.12 -41.64
C ILE A 68 -1.01 -15.29 -43.03
N THR A 69 -2.32 -15.10 -43.18
CA THR A 69 -2.99 -15.27 -44.48
C THR A 69 -2.52 -14.23 -45.49
N LEU A 70 -2.23 -12.99 -45.05
CA LEU A 70 -1.63 -11.95 -45.88
C LEU A 70 -0.22 -12.36 -46.32
N LEU A 71 0.61 -12.84 -45.41
CA LEU A 71 1.97 -13.30 -45.72
C LEU A 71 1.97 -14.49 -46.69
N LEU A 72 1.07 -15.46 -46.51
CA LEU A 72 0.93 -16.63 -47.39
C LEU A 72 0.29 -16.29 -48.74
N GLY A 73 -0.50 -15.21 -48.81
CA GLY A 73 -1.30 -14.86 -49.98
C GLY A 73 -2.54 -15.75 -50.12
N TYR A 74 -3.02 -16.28 -48.99
CA TYR A 74 -4.18 -17.16 -48.89
C TYR A 74 -5.45 -16.32 -48.69
N LEU A 75 -6.50 -16.62 -49.46
CA LEU A 75 -7.80 -15.90 -49.44
C LEU A 75 -7.67 -14.35 -49.51
N PRO A 76 -6.90 -13.77 -50.46
CA PRO A 76 -6.55 -12.35 -50.45
C PRO A 76 -7.74 -11.39 -50.47
N LYS A 77 -8.89 -11.80 -51.03
CA LYS A 77 -10.11 -10.99 -50.98
C LYS A 77 -10.63 -10.84 -49.55
N PHE A 78 -10.76 -11.96 -48.83
CA PHE A 78 -11.23 -11.97 -47.45
C PHE A 78 -10.24 -11.21 -46.57
N THR A 79 -8.96 -11.59 -46.64
CA THR A 79 -7.91 -11.00 -45.81
C THR A 79 -7.84 -9.48 -45.93
N VAL A 80 -7.79 -8.94 -47.15
CA VAL A 80 -7.64 -7.49 -47.33
C VAL A 80 -8.91 -6.72 -46.98
N TRP A 81 -10.11 -7.29 -47.18
CA TRP A 81 -11.36 -6.69 -46.69
C TRP A 81 -11.42 -6.66 -45.17
N SER A 82 -11.05 -7.75 -44.50
CA SER A 82 -11.01 -7.83 -43.04
C SER A 82 -9.97 -6.87 -42.45
N LEU A 83 -8.77 -6.80 -43.05
CA LEU A 83 -7.74 -5.82 -42.67
C LEU A 83 -8.23 -4.39 -42.83
N LEU A 84 -8.91 -4.07 -43.93
CA LEU A 84 -9.46 -2.74 -44.19
C LEU A 84 -10.53 -2.37 -43.15
N LEU A 85 -11.46 -3.26 -42.85
CA LEU A 85 -12.49 -3.02 -41.84
C LEU A 85 -11.87 -2.79 -40.46
N MET A 86 -10.91 -3.64 -40.08
CA MET A 86 -10.28 -3.58 -38.78
C MET A 86 -9.42 -2.33 -38.61
N ILE A 87 -8.63 -1.95 -39.64
CA ILE A 87 -7.80 -0.74 -39.55
C ILE A 87 -8.65 0.53 -39.58
N VAL A 88 -9.75 0.58 -40.36
CA VAL A 88 -10.67 1.73 -40.33
C VAL A 88 -11.31 1.87 -38.95
N PHE A 89 -11.74 0.76 -38.34
CA PHE A 89 -12.29 0.76 -37.00
C PHE A 89 -11.27 1.24 -35.95
N PHE A 90 -10.05 0.68 -35.93
CA PHE A 90 -9.03 1.12 -35.00
C PHE A 90 -8.57 2.56 -35.24
N THR A 91 -8.45 3.00 -36.50
CA THR A 91 -8.12 4.40 -36.84
C THR A 91 -9.17 5.35 -36.26
N PHE A 92 -10.45 4.98 -36.26
CA PHE A 92 -11.50 5.77 -35.62
C PHE A 92 -11.34 5.82 -34.10
N LEU A 93 -11.05 4.68 -33.45
CA LEU A 93 -10.83 4.63 -32.00
C LEU A 93 -9.59 5.42 -31.56
N THR A 94 -8.48 5.29 -32.30
CA THR A 94 -7.24 6.00 -32.00
C THR A 94 -7.38 7.50 -32.25
N PHE A 95 -8.11 7.90 -33.30
CA PHE A 95 -8.49 9.30 -33.49
C PHE A 95 -9.34 9.84 -32.35
N TYR A 96 -10.39 9.12 -31.95
CA TYR A 96 -11.25 9.53 -30.85
C TYR A 96 -10.44 9.73 -29.57
N SER A 97 -9.54 8.78 -29.27
CA SER A 97 -8.68 8.90 -28.09
C SER A 97 -7.73 10.10 -28.14
N ALA A 98 -7.10 10.32 -29.30
CA ALA A 98 -6.16 11.43 -29.49
C ALA A 98 -6.84 12.81 -29.49
N TYR A 99 -8.09 12.89 -29.95
CA TYR A 99 -8.83 14.16 -30.01
C TYR A 99 -9.50 14.52 -28.68
N PHE A 100 -10.03 13.53 -27.95
CA PHE A 100 -10.79 13.76 -26.71
C PHE A 100 -9.98 13.47 -25.43
N ASN A 101 -8.70 13.07 -25.53
CA ASN A 101 -7.82 12.71 -24.42
C ASN A 101 -8.47 11.72 -23.43
N LYS A 102 -9.11 10.66 -23.96
CA LYS A 102 -9.89 9.71 -23.14
C LYS A 102 -9.15 8.43 -22.77
N VAL A 103 -8.25 7.95 -23.61
CA VAL A 103 -7.46 6.73 -23.37
C VAL A 103 -6.00 6.99 -23.72
N THR A 104 -5.13 6.97 -22.71
CA THR A 104 -3.71 7.32 -22.85
C THR A 104 -2.89 6.28 -23.61
N ASP A 105 -3.30 5.00 -23.58
CA ASP A 105 -2.70 3.91 -24.37
C ASP A 105 -3.75 3.16 -25.20
N CYS A 106 -3.59 3.20 -26.52
CA CYS A 106 -4.48 2.55 -27.49
C CYS A 106 -4.33 1.00 -27.51
N GLY A 107 -3.40 0.43 -26.75
CA GLY A 107 -3.25 -1.02 -26.56
C GLY A 107 -2.76 -1.78 -27.80
N CYS A 108 -2.29 -1.08 -28.84
CA CYS A 108 -1.91 -1.69 -30.11
C CYS A 108 -0.65 -2.57 -30.01
N PHE A 109 0.30 -2.24 -29.14
CA PHE A 109 1.45 -3.11 -28.87
C PHE A 109 1.50 -3.54 -27.40
N GLY A 110 0.39 -3.39 -26.68
CA GLY A 110 0.32 -3.57 -25.23
C GLY A 110 1.48 -2.88 -24.49
N ASP A 111 1.87 -3.45 -23.36
CA ASP A 111 2.93 -2.90 -22.51
C ASP A 111 4.35 -3.00 -23.13
N ALA A 112 4.51 -3.63 -24.30
CA ALA A 112 5.83 -3.80 -24.92
C ALA A 112 6.36 -2.52 -25.59
N LEU A 113 5.46 -1.70 -26.15
CA LEU A 113 5.77 -0.43 -26.78
C LEU A 113 4.58 0.53 -26.55
N PRO A 114 4.53 1.21 -25.39
CA PRO A 114 3.51 2.23 -25.14
C PRO A 114 3.68 3.35 -26.16
N LEU A 115 2.58 3.73 -26.81
CA LEU A 115 2.54 4.80 -27.81
C LEU A 115 1.56 5.85 -27.34
N THR A 116 1.94 7.12 -27.48
CA THR A 116 1.01 8.22 -27.23
C THR A 116 -0.21 8.11 -28.18
N PRO A 117 -1.36 8.74 -27.84
CA PRO A 117 -2.55 8.69 -28.68
C PRO A 117 -2.29 9.17 -30.12
N TRP A 118 -1.50 10.24 -30.30
CA TRP A 118 -1.16 10.78 -31.61
C TRP A 118 -0.20 9.89 -32.41
N GLU A 119 0.77 9.23 -31.77
CA GLU A 119 1.64 8.26 -32.42
C GLU A 119 0.84 7.02 -32.88
N SER A 120 -0.07 6.54 -32.03
CA SER A 120 -0.97 5.43 -32.33
C SER A 120 -1.87 5.75 -33.53
N PHE A 121 -2.49 6.92 -33.55
CA PHE A 121 -3.31 7.38 -34.67
C PHE A 121 -2.50 7.51 -35.97
N THR A 122 -1.32 8.13 -35.91
CA THR A 122 -0.46 8.31 -37.09
C THR A 122 -0.03 6.96 -37.69
N LYS A 123 0.34 6.00 -36.83
CA LYS A 123 0.67 4.63 -37.23
C LYS A 123 -0.53 3.94 -37.91
N ASP A 124 -1.73 4.10 -37.36
CA ASP A 124 -2.96 3.53 -37.97
C ASP A 124 -3.28 4.16 -39.33
N VAL A 125 -3.08 5.48 -39.50
CA VAL A 125 -3.24 6.17 -40.79
C VAL A 125 -2.23 5.66 -41.83
N ILE A 126 -0.96 5.47 -41.45
CA ILE A 126 0.06 4.89 -42.33
C ILE A 126 -0.34 3.46 -42.74
N LEU A 127 -0.77 2.64 -41.77
CA LEU A 127 -1.27 1.29 -42.02
C LEU A 127 -2.49 1.31 -42.95
N LEU A 128 -3.44 2.23 -42.75
CA LEU A 128 -4.60 2.40 -43.61
C LEU A 128 -4.20 2.67 -45.06
N VAL A 129 -3.23 3.57 -45.30
CA VAL A 129 -2.70 3.85 -46.65
C VAL A 129 -2.09 2.59 -47.27
N LEU A 130 -1.29 1.84 -46.52
CA LEU A 130 -0.69 0.59 -47.00
C LEU A 130 -1.75 -0.49 -47.28
N VAL A 131 -2.79 -0.57 -46.45
CA VAL A 131 -3.92 -1.49 -46.66
C VAL A 131 -4.74 -1.08 -47.88
N LEU A 132 -4.92 0.22 -48.17
CA LEU A 132 -5.56 0.68 -49.40
C LEU A 132 -4.74 0.28 -50.64
N VAL A 133 -3.41 0.37 -50.59
CA VAL A 133 -2.53 -0.15 -51.64
C VAL A 133 -2.76 -1.65 -51.86
N LEU A 134 -2.88 -2.43 -50.78
CA LEU A 134 -3.21 -3.86 -50.86
C LEU A 134 -4.61 -4.09 -51.43
N PHE A 135 -5.58 -3.26 -51.09
CA PHE A 135 -6.98 -3.37 -51.51
C PHE A 135 -7.15 -3.19 -53.02
N PHE A 136 -6.58 -2.12 -53.58
CA PHE A 136 -6.57 -1.88 -55.02
C PHE A 136 -5.57 -2.80 -55.75
N GLY A 137 -4.48 -3.17 -55.08
CA GLY A 137 -3.42 -4.04 -55.56
C GLY A 137 -3.67 -5.54 -55.38
N ARG A 138 -4.84 -5.96 -54.87
CA ARG A 138 -5.12 -7.35 -54.43
C ARG A 138 -4.82 -8.43 -55.48
N LYS A 139 -4.89 -8.09 -56.77
CA LYS A 139 -4.56 -8.99 -57.88
C LYS A 139 -3.09 -9.44 -57.91
N TYR A 140 -2.20 -8.70 -57.26
CA TYR A 140 -0.77 -9.03 -57.18
C TYR A 140 -0.42 -9.89 -55.96
N ILE A 141 -1.36 -10.10 -55.02
CA ILE A 141 -1.19 -10.97 -53.86
C ILE A 141 -1.39 -12.41 -54.32
N THR A 142 -0.28 -13.09 -54.57
CA THR A 142 -0.27 -14.48 -55.06
C THR A 142 0.19 -15.44 -53.95
N PRO A 143 -0.40 -16.66 -53.89
CA PRO A 143 0.02 -17.74 -53.00
C PRO A 143 1.50 -18.08 -53.18
N ILE A 144 2.26 -18.19 -52.09
CA ILE A 144 3.69 -18.59 -52.13
C ILE A 144 3.89 -20.10 -52.26
N HIS A 145 2.89 -20.90 -51.87
CA HIS A 145 2.87 -22.36 -51.90
C HIS A 145 1.50 -22.87 -52.38
N PRO A 146 1.34 -24.18 -52.68
CA PRO A 146 0.04 -24.76 -53.01
C PRO A 146 -1.01 -24.51 -51.92
N LEU A 147 -2.25 -24.20 -52.33
CA LEU A 147 -3.34 -23.81 -51.41
C LEU A 147 -3.68 -24.89 -50.36
N ALA A 148 -3.39 -26.16 -50.62
CA ALA A 148 -3.61 -27.24 -49.67
C ALA A 148 -2.77 -27.07 -48.39
N ILE A 149 -1.52 -26.62 -48.53
CA ILE A 149 -0.62 -26.39 -47.39
C ILE A 149 -1.11 -25.20 -46.57
N HIS A 150 -1.59 -24.13 -47.23
CA HIS A 150 -2.07 -22.93 -46.54
C HIS A 150 -3.23 -23.19 -45.58
N LYS A 151 -4.17 -24.08 -45.95
CA LYS A 151 -5.27 -24.49 -45.07
C LYS A 151 -4.76 -25.09 -43.76
N TRP A 152 -3.79 -26.00 -43.85
CA TRP A 152 -3.21 -26.65 -42.69
C TRP A 152 -2.35 -25.70 -41.85
N VAL A 153 -1.61 -24.79 -42.49
CA VAL A 153 -0.83 -23.76 -41.78
C VAL A 153 -1.76 -22.83 -41.00
N VAL A 154 -2.85 -22.34 -41.61
CA VAL A 154 -3.82 -21.47 -40.94
C VAL A 154 -4.53 -22.21 -39.81
N PHE A 155 -4.98 -23.44 -40.03
CA PHE A 155 -5.60 -24.26 -38.99
C PHE A 155 -4.64 -24.51 -37.82
N GLY A 156 -3.42 -24.96 -38.09
CA GLY A 156 -2.41 -25.18 -37.06
C GLY A 156 -2.05 -23.92 -36.30
N SER A 157 -1.95 -22.78 -36.98
CA SER A 157 -1.69 -21.48 -36.33
C SER A 157 -2.85 -21.05 -35.44
N PHE A 158 -4.10 -21.25 -35.88
CA PHE A 158 -5.29 -20.94 -35.09
C PHE A 158 -5.35 -21.80 -33.82
N THR A 159 -5.13 -23.10 -33.95
CA THR A 159 -5.06 -24.02 -32.80
C THR A 159 -3.92 -23.65 -31.85
N ALA A 160 -2.75 -23.31 -32.38
CA ALA A 160 -1.62 -22.86 -31.56
C ALA A 160 -1.93 -21.55 -30.82
N CYS A 161 -2.60 -20.59 -31.48
CA CYS A 161 -3.01 -19.35 -30.82
C CYS A 161 -4.04 -19.59 -29.72
N LEU A 162 -5.02 -20.50 -29.93
CA LEU A 162 -5.97 -20.88 -28.89
C LEU A 162 -5.29 -21.55 -27.69
N ALA A 163 -4.38 -22.49 -27.95
CA ALA A 163 -3.62 -23.17 -26.90
C ALA A 163 -2.76 -22.19 -26.11
N PHE A 164 -2.11 -21.24 -26.80
CA PHE A 164 -1.30 -20.22 -26.15
C PHE A 164 -2.15 -19.20 -25.37
N ALA A 165 -3.29 -18.75 -25.92
CA ALA A 165 -4.24 -17.90 -25.20
C ALA A 165 -4.77 -18.58 -23.93
N TYR A 166 -5.13 -19.87 -24.02
CA TYR A 166 -5.53 -20.65 -22.85
C TYR A 166 -4.41 -20.74 -21.82
N TYR A 167 -3.18 -20.98 -22.25
CA TYR A 167 -2.01 -21.03 -21.37
C TYR A 167 -1.81 -19.70 -20.62
N VAL A 168 -1.77 -18.55 -21.30
CA VAL A 168 -1.53 -17.24 -20.65
C VAL A 168 -2.72 -16.70 -19.86
N LEU A 169 -3.90 -17.31 -19.98
CA LEU A 169 -5.05 -17.02 -19.12
C LEU A 169 -5.07 -17.88 -17.86
N MET A 170 -4.42 -19.06 -17.91
CA MET A 170 -4.31 -19.97 -16.77
C MET A 170 -2.97 -19.83 -16.04
N HIS A 171 -1.99 -19.16 -16.64
CA HIS A 171 -0.64 -18.94 -16.13
C HIS A 171 -0.22 -17.50 -16.39
N MET A 172 0.92 -17.09 -15.82
CA MET A 172 1.49 -15.78 -16.14
C MET A 172 1.81 -15.65 -17.65
N PRO A 173 1.71 -14.43 -18.22
CA PRO A 173 2.21 -14.15 -19.57
C PRO A 173 3.62 -14.70 -19.78
N ALA A 174 3.88 -15.30 -20.95
CA ALA A 174 5.18 -15.90 -21.25
C ALA A 174 6.31 -14.86 -21.25
N PHE A 175 5.98 -13.63 -21.64
CA PHE A 175 6.86 -12.47 -21.55
C PHE A 175 6.20 -11.37 -20.73
N ASP A 176 6.92 -10.84 -19.74
CA ASP A 176 6.42 -9.74 -18.90
C ASP A 176 7.11 -8.43 -19.30
N PHE A 177 6.35 -7.55 -19.98
CA PHE A 177 6.82 -6.24 -20.43
C PHE A 177 6.49 -5.10 -19.45
N ARG A 178 5.76 -5.40 -18.37
CA ARG A 178 5.24 -4.39 -17.43
C ARG A 178 6.33 -3.87 -16.51
N ALA A 179 6.06 -2.71 -15.90
CA ALA A 179 6.94 -2.09 -14.90
C ALA A 179 7.26 -3.03 -13.73
N TYR A 180 6.33 -3.92 -13.36
CA TYR A 180 6.47 -4.87 -12.25
C TYR A 180 7.00 -6.25 -12.67
N LYS A 181 7.84 -6.35 -13.69
CA LYS A 181 8.47 -7.64 -14.06
C LYS A 181 9.42 -8.15 -12.96
N VAL A 182 9.65 -9.45 -12.92
CA VAL A 182 10.61 -10.07 -11.98
C VAL A 182 11.98 -9.42 -12.11
N GLY A 183 12.62 -9.14 -10.98
CA GLY A 183 13.91 -8.46 -10.85
C GLY A 183 13.83 -6.95 -10.62
N VAL A 184 12.67 -6.32 -10.82
CA VAL A 184 12.48 -4.87 -10.57
C VAL A 184 12.28 -4.61 -9.08
N ASN A 185 12.88 -3.54 -8.56
CA ASN A 185 12.58 -2.99 -7.24
C ASN A 185 11.49 -1.91 -7.35
N ILE A 186 10.41 -2.08 -6.58
CA ILE A 186 9.24 -1.19 -6.63
C ILE A 186 9.61 0.22 -6.13
N GLN A 187 10.43 0.35 -5.09
CA GLN A 187 10.84 1.66 -4.56
C GLN A 187 11.73 2.40 -5.55
N GLU A 188 12.67 1.70 -6.20
CA GLU A 188 13.50 2.29 -7.26
C GLU A 188 12.66 2.69 -8.47
N GLY A 189 11.65 1.88 -8.83
CA GLY A 189 10.72 2.18 -9.93
C GLY A 189 9.77 3.34 -9.67
N MET A 190 9.59 3.73 -8.41
CA MET A 190 8.83 4.93 -7.98
C MET A 190 9.71 6.19 -7.87
N ALA A 191 11.03 6.04 -7.91
CA ALA A 191 11.92 7.17 -7.73
C ALA A 191 11.92 8.08 -8.97
N VAL A 192 11.85 9.39 -8.73
CA VAL A 192 12.05 10.41 -9.75
C VAL A 192 13.53 10.83 -9.71
N PRO A 193 14.29 10.71 -10.80
CA PRO A 193 15.67 11.18 -10.87
C PRO A 193 15.79 12.69 -10.62
N ASP A 194 16.90 13.12 -9.99
CA ASP A 194 17.13 14.54 -9.67
C ASP A 194 17.20 15.45 -10.91
N ASP A 195 17.58 14.89 -12.06
CA ASP A 195 17.71 15.55 -13.36
C ASP A 195 16.47 15.38 -14.26
N ALA A 196 15.40 14.79 -13.73
CA ALA A 196 14.22 14.47 -14.49
C ALA A 196 13.47 15.75 -14.95
N PRO A 197 12.99 15.79 -16.22
CA PRO A 197 12.12 16.86 -16.72
C PRO A 197 10.94 17.09 -15.77
N LYS A 198 10.68 18.36 -15.42
CA LYS A 198 9.52 18.72 -14.60
C LYS A 198 8.33 19.01 -15.49
N ALA A 199 7.13 18.76 -14.98
CA ALA A 199 5.91 19.15 -15.65
C ALA A 199 5.89 20.67 -15.90
N GLU A 200 5.57 21.07 -17.11
CA GLU A 200 5.40 22.46 -17.52
C GLU A 200 3.92 22.77 -17.67
N PHE A 201 3.45 23.80 -16.97
CA PHE A 201 2.05 24.26 -17.03
C PHE A 201 1.96 25.65 -17.67
N ALA A 202 0.99 25.83 -18.55
CA ALA A 202 0.56 27.11 -19.06
C ALA A 202 -0.76 27.52 -18.37
N TYR A 203 -0.82 28.74 -17.89
CA TYR A 203 -2.00 29.31 -17.24
C TYR A 203 -2.58 30.38 -18.15
N HIS A 204 -3.77 30.14 -18.67
CA HIS A 204 -4.51 31.05 -19.54
C HIS A 204 -5.48 31.88 -18.71
N TRP A 205 -5.05 33.09 -18.36
CA TRP A 205 -5.81 34.01 -17.53
C TRP A 205 -6.71 34.88 -18.41
N LYS A 206 -8.02 34.81 -18.19
CA LYS A 206 -9.00 35.61 -18.91
C LYS A 206 -9.38 36.84 -18.10
N PHE A 207 -9.27 38.01 -18.73
CA PHE A 207 -9.61 39.31 -18.14
C PHE A 207 -10.66 40.04 -18.98
N ASN A 208 -11.53 40.79 -18.31
CA ASN A 208 -12.32 41.84 -18.92
C ASN A 208 -11.53 43.16 -18.88
N VAL A 209 -11.06 43.60 -20.04
CA VAL A 209 -10.38 44.89 -20.20
C VAL A 209 -11.29 45.79 -21.03
N ASN A 210 -11.90 46.79 -20.40
CA ASN A 210 -12.79 47.76 -21.06
C ASN A 210 -13.96 47.14 -21.85
N GLY A 211 -14.55 46.05 -21.35
CA GLY A 211 -15.67 45.36 -21.99
C GLY A 211 -15.27 44.36 -23.08
N GLN A 212 -13.98 44.10 -23.27
CA GLN A 212 -13.45 43.07 -24.17
C GLN A 212 -12.72 41.98 -23.38
N GLU A 213 -13.00 40.73 -23.70
CA GLU A 213 -12.31 39.58 -23.13
C GLU A 213 -10.90 39.46 -23.73
N LYS A 214 -9.89 39.35 -22.86
CA LYS A 214 -8.48 39.16 -23.24
C LYS A 214 -7.87 38.03 -22.43
N ILE A 215 -7.25 37.08 -23.13
CA ILE A 215 -6.52 35.96 -22.52
C ILE A 215 -5.02 36.29 -22.48
N VAL A 216 -4.36 36.05 -21.36
CA VAL A 216 -2.91 36.16 -21.16
C VAL A 216 -2.37 34.85 -20.63
N THR A 217 -1.38 34.28 -21.31
CA THR A 217 -0.75 33.01 -20.92
C THR A 217 0.51 33.26 -20.08
N THR A 218 0.67 32.56 -18.96
CA THR A 218 1.89 32.58 -18.11
C THR A 218 2.30 31.17 -17.69
N SER A 219 3.51 31.01 -17.14
CA SER A 219 4.01 29.72 -16.61
C SER A 219 3.84 29.59 -15.09
N GLY A 220 2.85 30.27 -14.51
CA GLY A 220 2.50 30.21 -13.07
C GLY A 220 2.34 31.57 -12.41
N ASP A 221 3.05 32.59 -12.91
CA ASP A 221 2.93 33.94 -12.36
C ASP A 221 1.60 34.59 -12.75
N TYR A 222 0.97 35.31 -11.82
CA TYR A 222 -0.22 36.10 -12.13
C TYR A 222 0.13 37.27 -13.08
N PRO A 223 -0.54 37.39 -14.24
CA PRO A 223 -0.18 38.41 -15.23
C PRO A 223 -0.60 39.82 -14.76
N LYS A 224 0.27 40.81 -15.02
CA LYS A 224 -0.02 42.22 -14.73
C LYS A 224 -0.87 42.82 -15.85
N VAL A 225 -2.19 42.78 -15.69
CA VAL A 225 -3.17 43.31 -16.63
C VAL A 225 -4.15 44.22 -15.89
N ASP A 226 -4.39 45.42 -16.43
CA ASP A 226 -5.40 46.36 -15.92
C ASP A 226 -6.81 45.94 -16.40
N GLY A 227 -7.39 44.93 -15.75
CA GLY A 227 -8.72 44.40 -16.07
C GLY A 227 -9.29 43.56 -14.94
N GLU A 228 -10.60 43.28 -14.98
CA GLU A 228 -11.27 42.41 -14.02
C GLU A 228 -11.01 40.94 -14.39
N PHE A 229 -10.53 40.14 -13.43
CA PHE A 229 -10.28 38.71 -13.63
C PHE A 229 -11.60 37.95 -13.79
N ILE A 230 -11.68 37.09 -14.80
CA ILE A 230 -12.85 36.24 -15.07
C ILE A 230 -12.56 34.81 -14.62
N GLU A 231 -11.58 34.16 -15.27
CA GLU A 231 -11.26 32.74 -15.07
C GLU A 231 -9.81 32.45 -15.44
N VAL A 232 -9.25 31.36 -14.90
CA VAL A 232 -7.94 30.83 -15.31
C VAL A 232 -8.12 29.39 -15.73
N GLU A 233 -7.69 29.08 -16.95
CA GLU A 233 -7.60 27.70 -17.44
C GLU A 233 -6.14 27.26 -17.36
N THR A 234 -5.87 26.09 -16.78
CA THR A 234 -4.53 25.52 -16.73
C THR A 234 -4.42 24.45 -17.82
N GLU A 235 -3.46 24.63 -18.73
CA GLU A 235 -3.08 23.66 -19.75
C GLU A 235 -1.74 23.03 -19.34
N THR A 236 -1.69 21.70 -19.26
CA THR A 236 -0.44 20.97 -19.09
C THR A 236 0.29 20.95 -20.43
N VAL A 237 1.43 21.63 -20.53
CA VAL A 237 2.23 21.74 -21.77
C VAL A 237 3.16 20.54 -21.92
N ASP A 238 3.76 20.11 -20.80
CA ASP A 238 4.58 18.90 -20.69
C ASP A 238 4.24 18.24 -19.36
N GLU A 239 3.95 16.93 -19.37
CA GLU A 239 3.70 16.17 -18.14
C GLU A 239 4.99 15.92 -17.34
N GLY A 240 6.15 16.16 -17.97
CA GLY A 240 7.45 15.90 -17.36
C GLY A 240 7.75 14.41 -17.28
N TYR A 241 8.70 14.05 -16.42
CA TYR A 241 9.04 12.65 -16.18
C TYR A 241 8.07 11.99 -15.21
N GLU A 242 7.35 10.99 -15.71
CA GLU A 242 6.58 10.08 -14.89
C GLU A 242 7.40 8.81 -14.58
N PRO A 243 7.52 8.41 -13.31
CA PRO A 243 8.24 7.19 -12.96
C PRO A 243 7.49 5.95 -13.52
N PRO A 244 8.22 4.88 -13.89
CA PRO A 244 7.60 3.65 -14.41
C PRO A 244 6.56 3.03 -13.47
N ILE A 245 6.66 3.31 -12.17
CA ILE A 245 5.68 2.96 -11.15
C ILE A 245 5.25 4.26 -10.46
N HIS A 246 4.00 4.70 -10.64
CA HIS A 246 3.47 5.94 -10.05
C HIS A 246 2.22 5.69 -9.17
N ASP A 247 1.40 4.69 -9.50
CA ASP A 247 0.13 4.42 -8.79
C ASP A 247 0.23 3.40 -7.64
N PHE A 248 1.45 2.99 -7.25
CA PHE A 248 1.62 1.97 -6.22
C PHE A 248 1.58 2.57 -4.81
N ALA A 249 0.55 2.19 -4.05
CA ALA A 249 0.47 2.48 -2.62
C ALA A 249 -0.09 1.27 -1.85
N ILE A 250 0.32 1.10 -0.60
CA ILE A 250 -0.20 0.10 0.33
C ILE A 250 -0.84 0.82 1.50
N GLU A 251 -2.16 1.01 1.44
CA GLU A 251 -2.88 1.87 2.37
C GLU A 251 -3.87 1.08 3.23
N LYS A 252 -4.09 1.53 4.47
CA LYS A 252 -5.17 0.98 5.31
C LYS A 252 -5.60 2.04 6.32
N ASN A 253 -6.90 2.34 6.35
CA ASN A 253 -7.49 3.38 7.21
C ASN A 253 -6.77 4.74 7.07
N ASP A 254 -6.55 5.18 5.82
CA ASP A 254 -5.88 6.44 5.47
C ASP A 254 -4.41 6.55 5.93
N ILE A 255 -3.80 5.41 6.30
CA ILE A 255 -2.37 5.32 6.63
C ILE A 255 -1.64 4.60 5.50
N ASP A 256 -0.58 5.23 4.99
CA ASP A 256 0.33 4.67 4.00
C ASP A 256 1.42 3.81 4.66
N TYR A 257 1.47 2.52 4.28
CA TYR A 257 2.45 1.52 4.73
C TYR A 257 3.45 1.13 3.64
N THR A 258 3.45 1.81 2.49
CA THR A 258 4.23 1.43 1.29
C THR A 258 5.71 1.23 1.61
N VAL A 259 6.37 2.24 2.18
CA VAL A 259 7.79 2.15 2.55
C VAL A 259 8.02 1.03 3.57
N GLU A 260 7.12 0.89 4.55
CA GLU A 260 7.27 -0.11 5.59
C GLU A 260 7.27 -1.54 5.04
N PHE A 261 6.33 -1.85 4.15
CA PHE A 261 6.22 -3.18 3.57
C PHE A 261 7.31 -3.43 2.52
N LEU A 262 7.65 -2.43 1.73
CA LEU A 262 8.72 -2.57 0.75
C LEU A 262 10.10 -2.70 1.41
N GLU A 263 10.31 -2.31 2.66
CA GLU A 263 11.55 -2.61 3.41
C GLU A 263 11.65 -4.05 3.94
N ARG A 264 10.57 -4.85 3.88
CA ARG A 264 10.54 -6.21 4.45
C ARG A 264 11.39 -7.17 3.63
N GLU A 265 12.20 -7.98 4.31
CA GLU A 265 13.09 -8.94 3.64
C GLU A 265 12.32 -10.13 3.03
N ASN A 266 11.22 -10.54 3.65
CA ASN A 266 10.47 -11.75 3.30
C ASN A 266 8.96 -11.45 3.30
N LEU A 267 8.49 -10.79 2.25
CA LEU A 267 7.10 -10.38 2.11
C LEU A 267 6.45 -11.12 0.94
N ILE A 268 5.23 -11.60 1.16
CA ILE A 268 4.36 -12.13 0.11
C ILE A 268 3.14 -11.24 0.00
N LEU A 269 2.91 -10.73 -1.20
CA LEU A 269 1.71 -10.00 -1.56
C LEU A 269 0.75 -10.93 -2.28
N ILE A 270 -0.49 -10.97 -1.78
CA ILE A 270 -1.63 -11.55 -2.49
C ILE A 270 -2.35 -10.43 -3.22
N VAL A 271 -2.10 -10.32 -4.52
CA VAL A 271 -2.65 -9.28 -5.38
C VAL A 271 -4.01 -9.71 -5.89
N THR A 272 -5.04 -8.93 -5.56
CA THR A 272 -6.43 -9.23 -5.95
C THR A 272 -7.12 -7.93 -6.36
N TYR A 273 -7.10 -7.59 -7.65
CA TYR A 273 -7.66 -6.30 -8.12
C TYR A 273 -9.14 -6.14 -7.75
N ASN A 274 -9.92 -7.24 -7.70
CA ASN A 274 -11.30 -7.20 -7.27
C ASN A 274 -11.72 -8.56 -6.68
N LEU A 275 -12.05 -8.58 -5.39
CA LEU A 275 -12.42 -9.80 -4.64
C LEU A 275 -13.67 -10.46 -5.24
N SER A 276 -14.65 -9.67 -5.67
CA SER A 276 -15.92 -10.15 -6.23
C SER A 276 -15.78 -10.76 -7.64
N LYS A 277 -14.65 -10.51 -8.32
CA LYS A 277 -14.31 -11.09 -9.62
C LYS A 277 -13.28 -12.22 -9.52
N SER A 278 -12.95 -12.67 -8.30
CA SER A 278 -11.98 -13.74 -8.08
C SER A 278 -12.62 -15.12 -8.14
N GLU A 279 -11.88 -16.10 -8.65
CA GLU A 279 -12.34 -17.50 -8.66
C GLU A 279 -12.16 -18.15 -7.29
N ALA A 280 -13.13 -18.97 -6.88
CA ALA A 280 -13.16 -19.59 -5.55
C ALA A 280 -11.99 -20.58 -5.35
N GLU A 281 -11.63 -21.32 -6.39
CA GLU A 281 -10.49 -22.23 -6.44
C GLU A 281 -9.17 -21.48 -6.21
N GLY A 282 -9.06 -20.25 -6.74
CA GLY A 282 -7.90 -19.39 -6.56
C GLY A 282 -7.64 -19.04 -5.10
N PHE A 283 -8.68 -18.71 -4.34
CA PHE A 283 -8.53 -18.43 -2.90
C PHE A 283 -8.15 -19.66 -2.09
N ASN A 284 -8.64 -20.85 -2.44
CA ASN A 284 -8.23 -22.08 -1.77
C ASN A 284 -6.72 -22.35 -1.98
N ALA A 285 -6.24 -22.22 -3.22
CA ALA A 285 -4.83 -22.37 -3.54
C ALA A 285 -3.95 -21.33 -2.81
N VAL A 286 -4.40 -20.07 -2.78
CA VAL A 286 -3.73 -18.98 -2.06
C VAL A 286 -3.68 -19.25 -0.57
N ARG A 287 -4.80 -19.63 0.07
CA ARG A 287 -4.85 -19.94 1.50
C ARG A 287 -3.81 -20.99 1.88
N ASP A 288 -3.73 -22.07 1.11
CA ASP A 288 -2.85 -23.19 1.44
C ASP A 288 -1.37 -22.78 1.33
N ILE A 289 -1.00 -22.02 0.29
CA ILE A 289 0.37 -21.54 0.13
C ILE A 289 0.73 -20.43 1.12
N THR A 290 -0.20 -19.54 1.48
CA THR A 290 0.06 -18.48 2.47
C THR A 290 0.20 -19.03 3.87
N ASN A 291 -0.61 -20.04 4.24
CA ASN A 291 -0.44 -20.77 5.50
C ASN A 291 0.96 -21.37 5.61
N LYS A 292 1.44 -21.99 4.52
CA LYS A 292 2.80 -22.52 4.44
C LYS A 292 3.85 -21.41 4.55
N ALA A 293 3.68 -20.30 3.84
CA ALA A 293 4.61 -19.17 3.89
C ALA A 293 4.73 -18.58 5.30
N ILE A 294 3.60 -18.34 5.98
CA ILE A 294 3.57 -17.84 7.36
C ILE A 294 4.28 -18.82 8.31
N SER A 295 4.03 -20.13 8.17
CA SER A 295 4.72 -21.15 8.97
C SER A 295 6.24 -21.19 8.76
N GLN A 296 6.71 -20.65 7.63
CA GLN A 296 8.13 -20.55 7.27
C GLN A 296 8.73 -19.17 7.58
N GLY A 297 7.99 -18.27 8.23
CA GLY A 297 8.47 -16.97 8.67
C GLY A 297 8.24 -15.82 7.67
N TYR A 298 7.52 -16.05 6.57
CA TYR A 298 7.15 -14.94 5.68
C TYR A 298 6.02 -14.10 6.28
N GLU A 299 6.08 -12.80 6.07
CA GLU A 299 4.93 -11.91 6.25
C GLU A 299 4.06 -11.97 5.00
N VAL A 300 2.75 -12.06 5.20
CA VAL A 300 1.78 -12.14 4.10
C VAL A 300 0.77 -11.02 4.27
N ILE A 301 0.54 -10.26 3.20
CA ILE A 301 -0.54 -9.27 3.11
C ILE A 301 -1.29 -9.42 1.80
N GLY A 302 -2.56 -9.03 1.79
CA GLY A 302 -3.36 -8.90 0.58
C GLY A 302 -3.43 -7.45 0.10
N LEU A 303 -3.40 -7.24 -1.21
CA LEU A 303 -3.65 -5.93 -1.82
C LEU A 303 -4.91 -6.00 -2.67
N THR A 304 -5.83 -5.04 -2.50
CA THR A 304 -7.08 -5.01 -3.27
C THR A 304 -7.66 -3.60 -3.43
N ALA A 305 -8.40 -3.36 -4.52
CA ALA A 305 -9.23 -2.16 -4.69
C ALA A 305 -10.67 -2.38 -4.20
N SER A 306 -10.96 -3.51 -3.53
CA SER A 306 -12.31 -3.88 -3.09
C SER A 306 -12.72 -3.20 -1.79
N THR A 307 -14.02 -3.22 -1.50
CA THR A 307 -14.54 -2.57 -0.29
C THR A 307 -14.22 -3.34 1.00
N PRO A 308 -14.20 -2.68 2.17
CA PRO A 308 -14.03 -3.36 3.47
C PRO A 308 -15.04 -4.48 3.74
N LYS A 309 -16.26 -4.35 3.17
CA LYS A 309 -17.29 -5.38 3.23
C LYS A 309 -16.87 -6.63 2.47
N ASP A 310 -16.40 -6.48 1.23
CA ASP A 310 -15.96 -7.60 0.40
C ASP A 310 -14.73 -8.28 1.01
N ILE A 311 -13.81 -7.49 1.58
CA ILE A 311 -12.65 -8.00 2.33
C ILE A 311 -13.09 -8.89 3.49
N SER A 312 -14.02 -8.40 4.32
CA SER A 312 -14.49 -9.14 5.49
C SER A 312 -15.19 -10.45 5.09
N GLN A 313 -15.98 -10.42 4.02
CA GLN A 313 -16.63 -11.60 3.47
C GLN A 313 -15.63 -12.62 2.93
N ALA A 314 -14.65 -12.17 2.13
CA ALA A 314 -13.62 -13.06 1.57
C ALA A 314 -12.77 -13.70 2.67
N LYS A 315 -12.33 -12.93 3.67
CA LYS A 315 -11.57 -13.46 4.81
C LYS A 315 -12.33 -14.54 5.56
N GLN A 316 -13.62 -14.33 5.83
CA GLN A 316 -14.46 -15.30 6.54
C GLN A 316 -14.76 -16.53 5.69
N GLN A 317 -15.09 -16.34 4.41
CA GLN A 317 -15.49 -17.43 3.52
C GLN A 317 -14.34 -18.39 3.20
N TYR A 318 -13.14 -17.85 3.01
CA TYR A 318 -11.96 -18.62 2.59
C TYR A 318 -10.94 -18.85 3.70
N ASP A 319 -11.23 -18.44 4.94
CA ASP A 319 -10.36 -18.59 6.11
C ASP A 319 -8.94 -18.02 5.87
N LEU A 320 -8.89 -16.77 5.38
CA LEU A 320 -7.63 -16.10 5.06
C LEU A 320 -7.02 -15.47 6.32
N ASN A 321 -5.83 -15.93 6.69
CA ASN A 321 -5.13 -15.54 7.92
C ASN A 321 -4.18 -14.34 7.77
N PHE A 322 -4.40 -13.52 6.76
CA PHE A 322 -3.66 -12.28 6.52
C PHE A 322 -4.59 -11.08 6.37
N ASP A 323 -4.02 -9.89 6.47
CA ASP A 323 -4.76 -8.64 6.33
C ASP A 323 -4.68 -8.08 4.92
N PHE A 324 -5.76 -7.42 4.51
CA PHE A 324 -5.82 -6.70 3.25
C PHE A 324 -5.53 -5.21 3.45
N TYR A 325 -4.91 -4.63 2.43
CA TYR A 325 -4.59 -3.23 2.25
C TYR A 325 -5.15 -2.78 0.89
N THR A 326 -5.45 -1.49 0.81
CA THR A 326 -5.97 -0.84 -0.38
C THR A 326 -4.82 -0.42 -1.30
N THR A 327 -5.00 -0.68 -2.59
CA THR A 327 -4.13 -0.23 -3.68
C THR A 327 -5.01 0.03 -4.90
N ASP A 328 -4.62 0.97 -5.77
CA ASP A 328 -5.36 1.27 -7.00
C ASP A 328 -5.58 0.03 -7.90
N GLU A 329 -6.75 -0.05 -8.53
CA GLU A 329 -7.14 -1.21 -9.34
C GLU A 329 -6.26 -1.36 -10.60
N THR A 330 -5.87 -0.25 -11.22
CA THR A 330 -5.00 -0.21 -12.39
C THR A 330 -3.59 -0.66 -12.03
N ALA A 331 -3.07 -0.18 -10.89
CA ALA A 331 -1.79 -0.66 -10.34
C ALA A 331 -1.83 -2.19 -10.12
N LEU A 332 -2.88 -2.71 -9.45
CA LEU A 332 -3.02 -4.14 -9.18
C LEU A 332 -3.09 -5.00 -10.46
N LYS A 333 -3.89 -4.56 -11.45
CA LYS A 333 -3.95 -5.21 -12.76
C LYS A 333 -2.58 -5.22 -13.43
N THR A 334 -1.82 -4.13 -13.33
CA THR A 334 -0.47 -3.99 -13.91
C THR A 334 0.56 -4.88 -13.21
N ILE A 335 0.47 -5.04 -11.89
CA ILE A 335 1.33 -5.97 -11.15
C ILE A 335 1.14 -7.38 -11.66
N LEU A 336 -0.10 -7.89 -11.79
CA LEU A 336 -0.34 -9.31 -12.03
C LEU A 336 -1.58 -9.55 -12.88
N ARG A 337 -1.49 -10.45 -13.88
CA ARG A 337 -2.64 -10.89 -14.69
C ARG A 337 -3.32 -12.11 -14.04
N SER A 338 -3.63 -12.01 -12.75
CA SER A 338 -4.22 -13.08 -11.94
C SER A 338 -5.06 -12.47 -10.81
N ASN A 339 -6.17 -13.11 -10.44
CA ASN A 339 -7.11 -12.61 -9.43
C ASN A 339 -7.74 -13.78 -8.63
N PRO A 340 -7.20 -14.13 -7.46
CA PRO A 340 -6.01 -13.57 -6.81
C PRO A 340 -4.72 -14.02 -7.50
N GLY A 341 -3.57 -13.45 -7.14
CA GLY A 341 -2.30 -14.11 -7.42
C GLY A 341 -1.17 -13.61 -6.53
N ILE A 342 0.02 -14.17 -6.72
CA ILE A 342 1.06 -14.18 -5.69
C ILE A 342 2.29 -13.45 -6.18
N VAL A 343 2.81 -12.54 -5.35
CA VAL A 343 4.08 -11.85 -5.59
C VAL A 343 4.97 -12.00 -4.37
N LYS A 344 6.18 -12.54 -4.57
CA LYS A 344 7.21 -12.64 -3.54
C LYS A 344 8.15 -11.44 -3.66
N LEU A 345 8.31 -10.70 -2.57
CA LEU A 345 9.19 -9.55 -2.47
C LEU A 345 10.35 -9.80 -1.51
N LYS A 346 11.48 -9.15 -1.82
CA LYS A 346 12.64 -9.02 -0.93
C LYS A 346 13.13 -7.57 -0.96
N LYS A 347 12.89 -6.81 0.11
CA LYS A 347 13.19 -5.38 0.20
C LYS A 347 12.68 -4.59 -1.02
N GLY A 348 11.44 -4.85 -1.42
CA GLY A 348 10.78 -4.18 -2.54
C GLY A 348 11.14 -4.76 -3.90
N THR A 349 12.16 -5.62 -4.00
CA THR A 349 12.50 -6.33 -5.24
C THR A 349 11.56 -7.51 -5.46
N ILE A 350 10.96 -7.56 -6.65
CA ILE A 350 10.11 -8.66 -7.11
C ILE A 350 10.98 -9.87 -7.42
N VAL A 351 10.87 -10.90 -6.59
CA VAL A 351 11.65 -12.14 -6.74
C VAL A 351 10.89 -13.17 -7.57
N GLU A 352 9.57 -13.26 -7.36
CA GLU A 352 8.74 -14.26 -8.01
C GLU A 352 7.30 -13.75 -8.17
N LYS A 353 6.65 -14.13 -9.27
CA LYS A 353 5.26 -13.79 -9.59
C LYS A 353 4.55 -15.02 -10.12
N LEU A 354 3.42 -15.36 -9.54
CA LEU A 354 2.69 -16.58 -9.88
C LEU A 354 1.20 -16.31 -10.03
N HIS A 355 0.62 -16.94 -11.04
CA HIS A 355 -0.82 -17.13 -11.12
C HIS A 355 -1.26 -18.11 -10.02
N TRP A 356 -2.50 -18.04 -9.56
CA TRP A 356 -2.99 -18.92 -8.49
C TRP A 356 -2.95 -20.41 -8.88
N ASN A 357 -3.11 -20.74 -10.18
CA ASN A 357 -2.90 -22.11 -10.70
C ASN A 357 -1.48 -22.65 -10.48
N ASP A 358 -0.51 -21.77 -10.29
CA ASP A 358 0.89 -22.09 -10.08
C ASP A 358 1.33 -21.89 -8.62
N ALA A 359 0.38 -21.68 -7.69
CA ALA A 359 0.67 -21.37 -6.29
C ALA A 359 1.62 -22.39 -5.64
N GLU A 360 1.49 -23.67 -5.97
CA GLU A 360 2.36 -24.74 -5.43
C GLU A 360 3.83 -24.61 -5.86
N LYS A 361 4.11 -23.90 -6.96
CA LYS A 361 5.48 -23.66 -7.46
C LYS A 361 6.22 -22.59 -6.67
N LEU A 362 5.52 -21.85 -5.80
CA LEU A 362 6.12 -20.78 -5.01
C LEU A 362 7.31 -21.31 -4.19
N THR A 363 8.47 -20.71 -4.43
CA THR A 363 9.70 -21.12 -3.76
C THR A 363 9.74 -20.47 -2.38
N LEU A 364 9.61 -21.28 -1.34
CA LEU A 364 9.66 -20.82 0.05
C LEU A 364 10.84 -21.44 0.78
N GLU A 365 11.65 -20.59 1.41
CA GLU A 365 12.76 -20.98 2.26
C GLU A 365 12.37 -20.69 3.72
N LYS A 366 12.85 -21.50 4.67
CA LYS A 366 12.64 -21.18 6.09
C LYS A 366 13.46 -19.94 6.44
N VAL A 367 12.78 -18.88 6.85
CA VAL A 367 13.37 -17.59 7.22
C VAL A 367 13.00 -17.23 8.65
N ASP A 368 13.79 -16.37 9.26
CA ASP A 368 13.41 -15.80 10.56
C ASP A 368 12.18 -14.90 10.35
N PRO A 369 11.12 -15.08 11.16
CA PRO A 369 9.95 -14.23 11.06
C PRO A 369 10.35 -12.77 11.28
N PRO A 370 9.72 -11.82 10.55
CA PRO A 370 9.99 -10.41 10.77
C PRO A 370 9.79 -10.09 12.25
N LYS A 371 10.73 -9.35 12.83
CA LYS A 371 10.57 -8.84 14.20
C LYS A 371 9.21 -8.11 14.27
N PRO A 372 8.34 -8.39 15.26
CA PRO A 372 7.09 -7.67 15.42
C PRO A 372 7.40 -6.17 15.45
N LYS A 373 6.86 -5.41 14.49
CA LYS A 373 7.04 -3.96 14.44
C LYS A 373 5.80 -3.30 15.05
N VAL A 374 6.09 -2.48 16.06
CA VAL A 374 5.30 -1.43 16.70
C VAL A 374 4.00 -1.05 15.99
N ASN A 375 2.86 -1.21 16.67
CA ASN A 375 1.56 -0.66 16.31
C ASN A 375 1.63 0.88 16.32
N ARG A 376 1.86 1.45 15.14
CA ARG A 376 2.08 2.89 14.95
C ARG A 376 0.88 3.74 15.31
N GLU A 377 -0.33 3.25 15.04
CA GLU A 377 -1.58 3.96 15.38
C GLU A 377 -1.70 4.07 16.90
N LEU A 378 -1.58 2.95 17.60
CA LEU A 378 -1.63 2.92 19.06
C LEU A 378 -0.47 3.74 19.67
N LYS A 379 0.73 3.67 19.08
CA LYS A 379 1.86 4.50 19.47
C LYS A 379 1.53 6.00 19.34
N ALA A 380 1.02 6.44 18.19
CA ALA A 380 0.69 7.84 17.95
C ALA A 380 -0.42 8.34 18.91
N GLN A 381 -1.43 7.51 19.17
CA GLN A 381 -2.48 7.81 20.14
C GLN A 381 -1.92 7.92 21.56
N LEU A 382 -1.08 6.99 22.00
CA LEU A 382 -0.43 7.05 23.30
C LEU A 382 0.51 8.27 23.40
N ASP A 383 1.31 8.56 22.38
CA ASP A 383 2.18 9.74 22.34
C ASP A 383 1.39 11.06 22.45
N SER A 384 0.15 11.09 21.95
CA SER A 384 -0.73 12.26 22.09
C SER A 384 -1.07 12.58 23.56
N ILE A 385 -1.08 11.56 24.44
CA ILE A 385 -1.32 11.74 25.88
C ILE A 385 -0.21 12.58 26.54
N ILE A 386 1.04 12.46 26.07
CA ILE A 386 2.17 13.27 26.59
C ILE A 386 1.98 14.76 26.30
N ASN A 387 1.30 15.09 25.19
CA ASN A 387 1.14 16.46 24.71
C ASN A 387 -0.09 17.19 25.29
N LEU A 388 -0.76 16.60 26.28
CA LEU A 388 -1.93 17.18 26.95
C LEU A 388 -1.52 17.69 28.33
N GLY A 389 -1.34 19.01 28.45
CA GLY A 389 -1.03 19.73 29.69
C GLY A 389 -1.27 21.23 29.53
N PRO A 390 -1.30 22.01 30.62
CA PRO A 390 -1.39 23.46 30.54
C PRO A 390 -0.26 24.00 29.66
N LYS A 391 -0.59 24.95 28.78
CA LYS A 391 0.37 25.56 27.87
C LYS A 391 0.74 26.95 28.39
N SER A 392 2.02 27.28 28.26
CA SER A 392 2.55 28.63 28.47
C SER A 392 1.92 29.61 27.47
N GLU A 393 2.03 30.93 27.71
CA GLU A 393 1.49 31.96 26.81
C GLU A 393 2.02 31.87 25.37
N ASP A 394 3.19 31.25 25.15
CA ASP A 394 3.80 31.02 23.84
C ASP A 394 3.33 29.73 23.15
N GLY A 395 2.40 28.97 23.76
CA GLY A 395 1.87 27.72 23.24
C GLY A 395 2.73 26.48 23.50
N SER A 396 3.87 26.63 24.19
CA SER A 396 4.68 25.50 24.64
C SER A 396 4.03 24.77 25.82
N LEU A 397 4.31 23.46 25.95
CA LEU A 397 3.83 22.68 27.10
C LEU A 397 4.54 23.14 28.37
N GLN A 398 3.77 23.46 29.41
CA GLN A 398 4.33 23.77 30.72
C GLN A 398 4.88 22.48 31.33
N HIS A 399 6.21 22.41 31.51
CA HIS A 399 6.87 21.22 32.03
C HIS A 399 6.86 21.13 33.57
N ASP A 400 6.70 22.25 34.27
CA ASP A 400 6.49 22.31 35.72
C ASP A 400 5.00 22.42 36.04
N ILE A 401 4.35 21.28 36.20
CA ILE A 401 2.96 21.16 36.69
C ILE A 401 2.94 20.51 38.07
N SER A 402 2.01 20.94 38.94
CA SER A 402 1.88 20.35 40.28
C SER A 402 1.39 18.90 40.21
N TRP A 403 1.62 18.14 41.28
CA TRP A 403 1.17 16.74 41.34
C TRP A 403 -0.36 16.62 41.24
N GLU A 404 -1.10 17.61 41.77
CA GLU A 404 -2.55 17.69 41.66
C GLU A 404 -3.00 17.89 40.22
N GLN A 405 -2.35 18.79 39.48
CA GLN A 405 -2.65 19.05 38.07
C GLN A 405 -2.39 17.82 37.21
N ARG A 406 -1.32 17.07 37.51
CA ARG A 406 -1.03 15.81 36.81
C ARG A 406 -2.11 14.75 37.05
N LYS A 407 -2.58 14.63 38.30
CA LYS A 407 -3.62 13.67 38.67
C LYS A 407 -4.95 13.96 37.97
N GLU A 408 -5.31 15.22 37.80
CA GLU A 408 -6.51 15.63 37.06
C GLU A 408 -6.41 15.29 35.57
N ILE A 409 -5.27 15.59 34.94
CA ILE A 409 -5.00 15.22 33.54
C ILE A 409 -5.11 13.70 33.35
N ASP A 410 -4.38 12.91 34.17
CA ASP A 410 -4.37 11.45 34.05
C ASP A 410 -5.78 10.85 34.23
N SER A 411 -6.64 11.46 35.06
CA SER A 411 -8.02 11.00 35.26
C SER A 411 -8.89 11.09 33.99
N THR A 412 -8.62 12.07 33.12
CA THR A 412 -9.33 12.21 31.82
C THR A 412 -8.92 11.15 30.81
N GLN A 413 -7.73 10.56 30.97
CA GLN A 413 -7.13 9.58 30.05
C GLN A 413 -7.39 8.14 30.48
N LEU A 414 -7.86 7.94 31.72
CA LEU A 414 -8.10 6.62 32.29
C LEU A 414 -9.02 5.76 31.42
N VAL A 415 -10.12 6.33 30.90
CA VAL A 415 -11.07 5.60 30.05
C VAL A 415 -10.39 5.04 28.81
N TYR A 416 -9.57 5.85 28.13
CA TYR A 416 -8.83 5.42 26.94
C TYR A 416 -7.81 4.33 27.28
N VAL A 417 -7.03 4.51 28.36
CA VAL A 417 -6.04 3.51 28.79
C VAL A 417 -6.71 2.17 29.15
N GLU A 418 -7.88 2.20 29.79
CA GLU A 418 -8.66 0.99 30.06
C GLU A 418 -9.14 0.30 28.78
N GLU A 419 -9.54 1.05 27.75
CA GLU A 419 -9.90 0.49 26.43
C GLU A 419 -8.69 -0.15 25.75
N VAL A 420 -7.52 0.48 25.82
CA VAL A 420 -6.25 -0.07 25.32
C VAL A 420 -5.93 -1.39 26.03
N PHE A 421 -6.01 -1.43 27.36
CA PHE A 421 -5.75 -2.65 28.14
C PHE A 421 -6.73 -3.78 27.80
N LYS A 422 -8.02 -3.47 27.62
CA LYS A 422 -9.04 -4.45 27.24
C LYS A 422 -8.81 -5.02 25.84
N LYS A 423 -8.36 -4.18 24.90
CA LYS A 423 -8.19 -4.56 23.50
C LYS A 423 -6.85 -5.23 23.21
N TYR A 424 -5.77 -4.77 23.84
CA TYR A 424 -4.40 -5.14 23.47
C TYR A 424 -3.59 -5.78 24.62
N GLY A 425 -4.12 -5.78 25.84
CA GLY A 425 -3.30 -6.02 27.03
C GLY A 425 -2.38 -4.83 27.32
N TYR A 426 -1.27 -5.06 28.01
CA TYR A 426 -0.32 -3.98 28.30
C TYR A 426 0.38 -3.53 27.00
N PRO A 427 0.35 -2.23 26.64
CA PRO A 427 1.01 -1.71 25.45
C PRO A 427 2.52 -1.57 25.69
N GLY A 428 3.20 -2.71 25.68
CA GLY A 428 4.62 -2.87 25.96
C GLY A 428 5.53 -2.49 24.81
N LYS A 429 6.84 -2.58 25.06
CA LYS A 429 7.91 -2.33 24.08
C LYS A 429 7.70 -3.09 22.77
N THR A 430 7.22 -4.33 22.85
CA THR A 430 6.96 -5.15 21.67
C THR A 430 5.78 -4.63 20.83
N LEU A 431 4.80 -3.98 21.47
CA LEU A 431 3.59 -3.48 20.81
C LEU A 431 3.70 -2.02 20.38
N VAL A 432 4.29 -1.13 21.17
CA VAL A 432 4.25 0.33 20.91
C VAL A 432 5.63 0.97 20.78
N GLY A 433 6.70 0.16 20.81
CA GLY A 433 8.07 0.65 20.75
C GLY A 433 8.59 1.05 22.12
N ASP A 434 9.83 1.51 22.17
CA ASP A 434 10.51 1.80 23.44
C ASP A 434 9.96 3.06 24.14
N SER A 435 10.50 3.34 25.33
CA SER A 435 10.21 4.54 26.12
C SER A 435 10.38 5.82 25.29
N PRO A 436 9.50 6.83 25.42
CA PRO A 436 8.50 6.98 26.48
C PRO A 436 7.16 6.27 26.25
N THR A 437 6.83 5.84 25.03
CA THR A 437 5.47 5.40 24.68
C THR A 437 4.99 4.22 25.52
N ASN A 438 5.83 3.19 25.71
CA ASN A 438 5.48 1.97 26.43
C ASN A 438 5.26 2.13 27.95
N VAL A 439 5.52 3.30 28.53
CA VAL A 439 5.29 3.59 29.96
C VAL A 439 4.17 4.60 30.21
N ILE A 440 3.59 5.20 29.16
CA ILE A 440 2.51 6.20 29.30
C ILE A 440 1.30 5.60 30.02
N ALA A 441 0.83 4.45 29.54
CA ALA A 441 -0.33 3.76 30.13
C ALA A 441 -0.07 3.34 31.59
N LEU A 442 1.18 3.01 31.92
CA LEU A 442 1.59 2.68 33.29
C LEU A 442 1.50 3.88 34.23
N HIS A 443 1.97 5.06 33.81
CA HIS A 443 1.86 6.27 34.62
C HIS A 443 0.39 6.63 34.91
N VAL A 444 -0.45 6.62 33.88
CA VAL A 444 -1.88 6.93 34.02
C VAL A 444 -2.55 5.97 34.99
N ILE A 445 -2.28 4.66 34.86
CA ILE A 445 -2.95 3.67 35.72
C ILE A 445 -2.43 3.70 37.16
N MET A 446 -1.13 3.92 37.39
CA MET A 446 -0.55 4.03 38.73
C MET A 446 -1.12 5.21 39.54
N ASN A 447 -1.48 6.30 38.87
CA ASN A 447 -2.09 7.48 39.49
C ASN A 447 -3.62 7.37 39.67
N SER A 448 -4.23 6.27 39.21
CA SER A 448 -5.68 6.07 39.21
C SER A 448 -6.18 5.24 40.41
N ASN A 449 -7.49 5.25 40.62
CA ASN A 449 -8.16 4.32 41.54
C ASN A 449 -8.30 2.90 40.98
N LYS A 450 -7.86 2.65 39.74
CA LYS A 450 -7.95 1.37 39.03
C LYS A 450 -6.66 0.55 39.08
N PHE A 451 -5.59 1.07 39.68
CA PHE A 451 -4.29 0.40 39.72
C PHE A 451 -4.35 -1.07 40.18
N GLU A 452 -5.01 -1.35 41.31
CA GLU A 452 -5.13 -2.72 41.85
C GLU A 452 -5.85 -3.69 40.90
N GLU A 453 -6.80 -3.19 40.10
CA GLU A 453 -7.55 -3.99 39.12
C GLU A 453 -6.63 -4.48 37.98
N TYR A 454 -5.67 -3.65 37.56
CA TYR A 454 -4.76 -3.94 36.45
C TYR A 454 -3.35 -4.36 36.89
N TYR A 455 -3.04 -4.38 38.19
CA TYR A 455 -1.74 -4.79 38.70
C TYR A 455 -1.27 -6.17 38.21
N PRO A 456 -2.12 -7.22 38.13
CA PRO A 456 -1.69 -8.52 37.58
C PRO A 456 -1.20 -8.43 36.12
N LEU A 457 -1.82 -7.59 35.30
CA LEU A 457 -1.42 -7.35 33.91
C LEU A 457 -0.08 -6.62 33.85
N ILE A 458 0.10 -5.59 34.69
CA ILE A 458 1.33 -4.79 34.79
C ILE A 458 2.50 -5.67 35.25
N LYS A 459 2.29 -6.49 36.29
CA LYS A 459 3.30 -7.41 36.81
C LYS A 459 3.77 -8.39 35.74
N ALA A 460 2.85 -9.02 35.02
CA ALA A 460 3.18 -9.95 33.94
C ALA A 460 3.93 -9.27 32.78
N ALA A 461 3.63 -8.01 32.48
CA ALA A 461 4.35 -7.24 31.48
C ALA A 461 5.77 -6.86 31.95
N GLY A 462 5.95 -6.51 33.23
CA GLY A 462 7.26 -6.27 33.83
C GLY A 462 8.15 -7.51 33.81
N GLU A 463 7.62 -8.69 34.16
CA GLU A 463 8.33 -9.98 34.10
C GLU A 463 8.78 -10.34 32.67
N LYS A 464 8.06 -9.85 31.64
CA LYS A 464 8.40 -10.02 30.22
C LYS A 464 9.37 -8.96 29.69
N GLY A 465 9.74 -7.96 30.50
CA GLY A 465 10.63 -6.87 30.07
C GLY A 465 9.97 -5.92 29.05
N GLU A 466 8.65 -5.76 29.12
CA GLU A 466 7.89 -4.88 28.23
C GLU A 466 8.09 -3.39 28.55
N PHE A 467 8.66 -3.07 29.71
CA PHE A 467 9.10 -1.75 30.17
C PHE A 467 10.26 -1.90 31.16
N GLY A 468 10.84 -0.78 31.61
CA GLY A 468 11.99 -0.76 32.51
C GLY A 468 11.74 -1.46 33.86
N SER A 469 12.74 -2.15 34.39
CA SER A 469 12.65 -2.86 35.68
C SER A 469 12.47 -1.92 36.88
N ASP A 470 12.89 -0.67 36.73
CA ASP A 470 12.67 0.42 37.69
C ASP A 470 11.19 0.72 37.87
N TYR A 471 10.44 0.80 36.76
CA TYR A 471 8.99 0.97 36.79
C TYR A 471 8.26 -0.25 37.37
N ALA A 472 8.77 -1.46 37.14
CA ALA A 472 8.22 -2.68 37.75
C ALA A 472 8.38 -2.66 39.28
N ALA A 473 9.54 -2.21 39.77
CA ALA A 473 9.77 -2.02 41.21
C ALA A 473 8.82 -0.97 41.81
N MET A 474 8.58 0.14 41.10
CA MET A 474 7.63 1.17 41.55
C MET A 474 6.19 0.66 41.65
N ALA A 475 5.75 -0.14 40.68
CA ALA A 475 4.42 -0.76 40.70
C ALA A 475 4.28 -1.78 41.86
N GLU A 476 5.32 -2.58 42.12
CA GLU A 476 5.31 -3.53 43.24
C GLU A 476 5.21 -2.81 44.60
N ASP A 477 6.02 -1.78 44.82
CA ASP A 477 5.99 -1.00 46.06
C ASP A 477 4.62 -0.32 46.27
N LEU A 478 4.05 0.27 45.20
CA LEU A 478 2.71 0.87 45.26
C LEU A 478 1.63 -0.15 45.63
N HIS A 479 1.70 -1.36 45.08
CA HIS A 479 0.78 -2.45 45.39
C HIS A 479 0.88 -2.88 46.86
N LEU A 480 2.09 -3.05 47.37
CA LEU A 480 2.33 -3.39 48.78
C LEU A 480 1.78 -2.32 49.71
N VAL A 481 2.06 -1.04 49.41
CA VAL A 481 1.57 0.09 50.23
C VAL A 481 0.05 0.13 50.25
N LYS A 482 -0.63 -0.08 49.10
CA LYS A 482 -2.10 -0.12 49.04
C LYS A 482 -2.71 -1.28 49.85
N GLN A 483 -1.94 -2.32 50.14
CA GLN A 483 -2.33 -3.42 51.03
C GLN A 483 -1.95 -3.18 52.50
N GLY A 484 -1.37 -2.02 52.83
CA GLY A 484 -0.86 -1.70 54.17
C GLY A 484 0.44 -2.44 54.52
N ALA A 485 1.14 -3.01 53.53
CA ALA A 485 2.39 -3.72 53.73
C ALA A 485 3.60 -2.79 53.61
N ALA A 486 4.73 -3.23 54.17
CA ALA A 486 6.01 -2.59 53.95
C ALA A 486 6.48 -2.81 52.50
N GLN A 487 7.08 -1.79 51.90
CA GLN A 487 7.56 -1.82 50.53
C GLN A 487 8.91 -2.56 50.39
N THR A 488 9.26 -2.95 49.17
CA THR A 488 10.47 -3.75 48.87
C THR A 488 11.65 -2.87 48.47
N TYR A 489 11.44 -1.85 47.63
CA TYR A 489 12.51 -1.06 47.00
C TYR A 489 12.64 0.36 47.53
N GLY A 490 11.64 0.87 48.27
CA GLY A 490 11.67 2.21 48.83
C GLY A 490 11.30 3.29 47.81
N THR A 491 10.44 3.00 46.84
CA THR A 491 10.06 3.97 45.79
C THR A 491 8.81 4.79 46.13
N TYR A 492 7.99 4.33 47.07
CA TYR A 492 6.78 5.04 47.49
C TYR A 492 7.07 6.02 48.64
N ILE A 493 6.50 7.21 48.50
CA ILE A 493 6.56 8.32 49.45
C ILE A 493 5.15 8.61 49.92
N GLU A 494 4.99 8.79 51.22
CA GLU A 494 3.74 9.25 51.83
C GLU A 494 3.89 10.71 52.27
N THR A 495 2.85 11.53 52.04
CA THR A 495 2.80 12.91 52.54
C THR A 495 1.63 13.04 53.48
N ILE A 496 1.95 13.27 54.76
CA ILE A 496 0.98 13.40 55.84
C ILE A 496 0.78 14.88 56.11
N ASP A 497 -0.41 15.39 55.80
CA ASP A 497 -0.82 16.75 56.16
C ASP A 497 -0.83 16.93 57.68
N GLN A 498 -0.44 18.10 58.17
CA GLN A 498 -0.47 18.43 59.59
C GLN A 498 -1.54 19.48 59.89
N LYS A 499 -2.23 19.37 61.03
CA LYS A 499 -3.22 20.37 61.49
C LYS A 499 -2.58 21.75 61.74
N GLU A 500 -1.33 21.76 62.24
CA GLU A 500 -0.50 22.94 62.39
C GLU A 500 0.95 22.57 61.99
N GLY A 501 1.51 23.23 60.98
CA GLY A 501 2.87 22.98 60.51
C GLY A 501 2.97 22.72 59.01
N LYS A 502 4.15 22.28 58.56
CA LYS A 502 4.38 21.83 57.19
C LYS A 502 4.04 20.33 57.08
N PRO A 503 3.54 19.85 55.93
CA PRO A 503 3.34 18.42 55.71
C PRO A 503 4.61 17.61 56.00
N ILE A 504 4.45 16.42 56.56
CA ILE A 504 5.55 15.46 56.72
C ILE A 504 5.53 14.56 55.50
N SER A 505 6.57 14.67 54.66
CA SER A 505 6.82 13.69 53.60
C SER A 505 7.87 12.69 54.07
N LEU A 506 7.59 11.40 53.91
CA LEU A 506 8.47 10.31 54.33
C LEU A 506 8.49 9.16 53.31
N ILE A 507 9.57 8.39 53.31
CA ILE A 507 9.65 7.12 52.59
C ILE A 507 8.84 6.09 53.40
N TRP A 508 7.89 5.40 52.75
CA TRP A 508 7.08 4.37 53.41
C TRP A 508 7.95 3.22 53.97
N PRO A 509 7.55 2.54 55.06
CA PRO A 509 8.36 1.50 55.70
C PRO A 509 8.82 0.40 54.73
N ILE A 510 10.08 -0.01 54.84
CA ILE A 510 10.73 -0.99 53.95
C ILE A 510 10.93 -2.30 54.71
N LYS A 511 10.54 -3.44 54.12
CA LYS A 511 10.53 -4.75 54.79
C LYS A 511 11.92 -5.21 55.30
N ASP A 512 12.97 -4.91 54.55
CA ASP A 512 14.37 -5.25 54.87
C ASP A 512 15.31 -4.11 54.45
N PRO A 513 15.42 -3.04 55.27
CA PRO A 513 16.10 -1.81 54.85
C PRO A 513 17.61 -1.97 54.65
N GLU A 514 18.27 -2.85 55.39
CA GLU A 514 19.73 -3.04 55.30
C GLU A 514 20.20 -3.50 53.92
N SER A 515 19.36 -4.25 53.20
CA SER A 515 19.65 -4.78 51.86
C SER A 515 18.95 -4.01 50.73
N VAL A 516 18.28 -2.89 51.05
CA VAL A 516 17.46 -2.15 50.07
C VAL A 516 18.30 -1.62 48.92
N ASN A 517 19.49 -1.07 49.21
CA ASN A 517 20.35 -0.47 48.19
C ASN A 517 20.85 -1.52 47.17
N GLN A 518 21.04 -2.77 47.61
CA GLN A 518 21.37 -3.87 46.69
C GLN A 518 20.16 -4.26 45.82
N ARG A 519 18.95 -4.31 46.40
CA ARG A 519 17.71 -4.57 45.63
C ARG A 519 17.43 -3.47 44.61
N ARG A 520 17.57 -2.20 45.02
CA ARG A 520 17.42 -1.02 44.15
C ARG A 520 18.34 -1.10 42.94
N LYS A 521 19.64 -1.34 43.19
CA LYS A 521 20.63 -1.52 42.12
C LYS A 521 20.28 -2.65 41.16
N ASN A 522 19.84 -3.80 41.69
CA ASN A 522 19.45 -4.95 40.87
C ASN A 522 18.18 -4.69 40.03
N ALA A 523 17.29 -3.81 40.50
CA ALA A 523 16.08 -3.40 39.81
C ALA A 523 16.29 -2.24 38.82
N GLY A 524 17.52 -1.73 38.66
CA GLY A 524 17.81 -0.60 37.77
C GLY A 524 17.55 0.77 38.40
N LEU A 525 17.25 0.84 39.70
CA LEU A 525 17.21 2.10 40.45
C LEU A 525 18.64 2.51 40.79
N SER A 526 19.13 3.57 40.15
CA SER A 526 20.55 4.00 40.19
C SER A 526 20.96 4.62 41.52
N GLU A 527 20.03 5.25 42.24
CA GLU A 527 20.27 5.98 43.49
C GLU A 527 20.10 5.07 44.72
N THR A 528 20.94 5.28 45.74
CA THR A 528 20.66 4.71 47.07
C THR A 528 19.39 5.31 47.66
N ILE A 529 18.81 4.67 48.68
CA ILE A 529 17.61 5.17 49.33
C ILE A 529 17.88 6.53 50.01
N GLU A 530 19.09 6.74 50.51
CA GLU A 530 19.55 8.00 51.10
C GLU A 530 19.62 9.12 50.07
N GLU A 531 20.22 8.86 48.91
CA GLU A 531 20.31 9.80 47.80
C GLU A 531 18.92 10.14 47.24
N TYR A 532 18.08 9.13 47.03
CA TYR A 532 16.70 9.29 46.56
C TYR A 532 15.85 10.12 47.51
N CYS A 533 15.92 9.83 48.82
CA CYS A 533 15.23 10.59 49.86
C CYS A 533 15.72 12.05 49.89
N GLN A 534 17.03 12.27 49.84
CA GLN A 534 17.59 13.63 49.85
C GLN A 534 17.18 14.41 48.60
N ARG A 535 17.13 13.78 47.42
CA ARG A 535 16.74 14.44 46.17
C ARG A 535 15.25 14.78 46.12
N ILE A 536 14.37 13.84 46.50
CA ILE A 536 12.92 14.04 46.39
C ILE A 536 12.37 14.85 47.55
N LEU A 537 12.81 14.55 48.78
CA LEU A 537 12.24 15.14 50.00
C LEU A 537 13.08 16.28 50.57
N GLY A 538 14.32 16.45 50.11
CA GLY A 538 15.24 17.46 50.66
C GLY A 538 15.71 17.18 52.09
N VAL A 539 15.41 16.00 52.63
CA VAL A 539 15.71 15.61 54.02
C VAL A 539 16.50 14.30 54.08
N PRO A 540 17.31 14.09 55.15
CA PRO A 540 18.01 12.83 55.36
C PRO A 540 17.04 11.67 55.50
N TYR A 541 17.40 10.53 54.91
CA TYR A 541 16.61 9.30 55.04
C TYR A 541 16.48 8.88 56.50
N LYS A 542 15.25 8.60 56.91
CA LYS A 542 14.91 8.09 58.23
C LYS A 542 14.06 6.83 58.07
N LEU A 543 14.40 5.82 58.87
CA LEU A 543 13.63 4.58 58.98
C LEU A 543 12.37 4.80 59.81
N TYR A 544 11.25 4.32 59.26
CA TYR A 544 9.97 4.26 59.94
C TYR A 544 9.44 2.83 59.91
N THR A 545 8.78 2.42 60.99
CA THR A 545 7.95 1.21 61.06
C THR A 545 6.52 1.52 60.60
N LEU A 546 5.75 0.49 60.22
CA LEU A 546 4.34 0.66 59.85
C LEU A 546 3.54 1.28 61.00
N GLU A 547 3.76 0.83 62.24
CA GLU A 547 3.11 1.38 63.44
C GLU A 547 3.44 2.87 63.66
N GLU A 548 4.67 3.31 63.41
CA GLU A 548 5.04 4.72 63.52
C GLU A 548 4.37 5.59 62.45
N VAL A 549 4.26 5.10 61.21
CA VAL A 549 3.59 5.83 60.13
C VAL A 549 2.09 5.88 60.36
N GLU A 550 1.47 4.77 60.77
CA GLU A 550 0.04 4.73 61.15
C GLU A 550 -0.25 5.71 62.30
N GLY A 551 0.59 5.73 63.33
CA GLY A 551 0.47 6.68 64.44
C GLY A 551 0.61 8.15 63.99
N LEU A 552 1.46 8.44 63.00
CA LEU A 552 1.57 9.78 62.41
C LEU A 552 0.31 10.15 61.61
N ILE A 553 -0.26 9.21 60.86
CA ILE A 553 -1.50 9.44 60.08
C ILE A 553 -2.69 9.65 61.03
N GLU A 554 -2.86 8.81 62.05
CA GLU A 554 -3.96 8.92 63.02
C GLU A 554 -3.92 10.21 63.83
N LYS A 555 -2.72 10.66 64.21
CA LYS A 555 -2.55 11.91 64.97
C LYS A 555 -2.95 13.15 64.17
N ASN A 556 -2.94 13.07 62.84
CA ASN A 556 -3.17 14.20 61.95
C ASN A 556 -4.48 14.12 61.13
N LYS A 557 -5.17 12.97 61.10
CA LYS A 557 -6.62 12.91 60.80
C LYS A 557 -7.39 13.76 61.81
#